data_AF-A0A4V3RAS0-F1
#
_entry.id   AF-A0A4V3RAS0-F1
#
_cell.length_a   1.000
_cell.length_b   1.000
_cell.length_c   1.000
_cell.angle_alpha   90.00
_cell.angle_beta   90.00
_cell.angle_gamma   90.00
#
_symmetry.space_group_name_H-M   'P 1'
#
loop_
_entity.id
_entity.type
_entity.pdbx_description
1 polymer ?
#
loop_
_entity_poly.entity_id
_entity_poly.type
_entity_poly.pdbx_seq_one_letter_code
_entity_poly.pdbx_strand_id
1 'polypeptide(L)'
;SCSKEELMERGFSGCLLKPFSISELMEVSDKCAMKGNRNEKPDFTSLLSYGNESVMLEKLITETEKEMQAVREAKQRKDLQELDALTHHLRSSWEILRADQPLRELYKLLHCDGTPDDKTIGNAVKAVLDKGSEIIRLAKEERRKYDNG
;
A
#
# COMPACT_ATOMS: atom_id res chain seq x y z
N SER A 1 0.89 40.30 -6.49
CA SER A 1 1.69 39.47 -5.57
C SER A 1 0.79 39.11 -4.43
N CYS A 2 0.59 37.83 -4.12
CA CYS A 2 -0.27 37.38 -3.03
C CYS A 2 0.55 37.37 -1.74
N SER A 3 0.01 37.91 -0.65
CA SER A 3 0.68 37.91 0.66
C SER A 3 0.63 36.51 1.29
N LYS A 4 1.51 36.27 2.26
CA LYS A 4 1.53 35.00 3.01
C LYS A 4 0.21 34.81 3.77
N GLU A 5 -0.34 35.90 4.27
CA GLU A 5 -1.59 35.96 5.04
C GLU A 5 -2.78 35.56 4.16
N GLU A 6 -2.86 36.06 2.93
CA GLU A 6 -3.91 35.69 1.96
C GLU A 6 -3.86 34.20 1.60
N LEU A 7 -2.68 33.61 1.45
CA LEU A 7 -2.53 32.18 1.15
C LEU A 7 -2.99 31.31 2.33
N MET A 8 -2.64 31.70 3.55
CA MET A 8 -3.06 30.99 4.76
C MET A 8 -4.57 31.06 4.97
N GLU A 9 -5.19 32.22 4.74
CA GLU A 9 -6.65 32.41 4.83
C GLU A 9 -7.41 31.57 3.78
N ARG A 10 -6.79 31.32 2.62
CA ARG A 10 -7.34 30.46 1.56
C ARG A 10 -7.03 28.96 1.75
N GLY A 11 -6.46 28.57 2.88
CA GLY A 11 -6.23 27.16 3.23
C GLY A 11 -4.88 26.58 2.79
N PHE A 12 -3.95 27.40 2.30
CA PHE A 12 -2.59 26.97 1.96
C PHE A 12 -1.64 26.99 3.18
N SER A 13 -2.08 26.42 4.30
CA SER A 13 -1.31 26.40 5.56
C SER A 13 -0.02 25.55 5.53
N GLY A 14 0.22 24.80 4.45
CA GLY A 14 1.44 24.01 4.20
C GLY A 14 2.38 24.61 3.16
N CYS A 15 2.25 25.89 2.80
CA CYS A 15 3.07 26.49 1.74
C CYS A 15 4.54 26.71 2.14
N LEU A 16 5.47 26.20 1.33
CA LEU A 16 6.89 26.55 1.39
C LEU A 16 7.19 27.64 0.33
N LEU A 17 7.41 28.88 0.78
CA LEU A 17 7.60 30.03 -0.10
C LEU A 17 9.04 30.11 -0.61
N LYS A 18 9.22 30.41 -1.89
CA LYS A 18 10.55 30.64 -2.48
C LYS A 18 11.07 32.06 -2.20
N PRO A 19 12.41 32.24 -2.12
CA PRO A 19 13.41 31.17 -2.07
C PRO A 19 13.39 30.46 -0.71
N PHE A 20 13.64 29.16 -0.71
CA PHE A 20 13.74 28.33 0.49
C PHE A 20 15.05 27.54 0.47
N SER A 21 15.54 27.19 1.65
CA SER A 21 16.67 26.30 1.85
C SER A 21 16.28 24.82 1.78
N ILE A 22 17.27 23.96 1.61
CA ILE A 22 17.08 22.49 1.70
C ILE A 22 16.54 22.10 3.08
N SER A 23 17.00 22.76 4.16
CA SER A 23 16.54 22.50 5.52
C SER A 23 15.05 22.83 5.70
N GLU A 24 14.59 23.97 5.19
CA GLU A 24 13.18 24.35 5.24
C GLU A 24 12.31 23.40 4.40
N LEU A 25 12.82 22.91 3.26
CA LEU A 25 12.15 21.89 2.47
C LEU A 25 12.02 20.57 3.22
N MET A 26 13.09 20.09 3.86
CA MET A 26 13.07 18.85 4.64
C MET A 26 12.09 18.97 5.82
N GLU A 27 12.07 20.10 6.53
CA GLU A 27 11.18 20.32 7.66
C GLU A 27 9.69 20.29 7.25
N VAL A 28 9.34 20.95 6.14
CA VAL A 28 7.96 20.92 5.62
C VAL A 28 7.61 19.53 5.07
N SER A 29 8.53 18.87 4.36
CA SER A 29 8.32 17.51 3.85
C SER A 29 8.10 16.51 4.98
N ASP A 30 8.83 16.61 6.09
CA ASP A 30 8.67 15.70 7.24
C ASP A 30 7.34 15.89 7.97
N LYS A 31 6.77 17.10 7.91
CA LYS A 31 5.43 17.42 8.44
C LYS A 31 4.32 16.87 7.53
N CYS A 32 4.55 16.81 6.22
CA CYS A 32 3.60 16.28 5.24
C CYS A 32 3.78 14.79 4.94
N ALA A 33 4.96 14.24 5.21
CA ALA A 33 5.23 12.82 5.07
C ALA A 33 4.26 12.06 5.97
N MET A 34 3.49 11.16 5.39
CA MET A 34 2.60 10.27 6.13
C MET A 34 3.44 9.43 7.09
N LYS A 35 3.57 9.87 8.35
CA LYS A 35 4.14 9.13 9.48
C LYS A 35 3.18 8.04 9.98
N GLY A 36 2.35 7.49 9.09
CA GLY A 36 1.49 6.36 9.41
C GLY A 36 2.33 5.11 9.50
N ASN A 37 2.07 4.28 10.51
CA ASN A 37 2.73 2.99 10.63
C ASN A 37 2.21 2.13 9.47
N ARG A 38 3.00 1.93 8.41
CA ARG A 38 2.59 1.20 7.19
C ARG A 38 2.34 -0.31 7.41
N ASN A 39 2.37 -0.73 8.67
CA ASN A 39 1.93 -2.04 9.17
C ASN A 39 0.54 -1.99 9.83
N GLU A 40 -0.19 -0.88 9.66
CA GLU A 40 -1.56 -0.72 10.13
C GLU A 40 -2.50 -1.73 9.47
N LYS A 41 -3.63 -1.94 10.15
CA LYS A 41 -4.78 -2.68 9.64
C LYS A 41 -5.17 -2.08 8.26
N PRO A 42 -5.42 -2.90 7.23
CA PRO A 42 -5.94 -2.43 5.94
C PRO A 42 -7.11 -1.43 6.10
N ASP A 43 -7.00 -0.28 5.44
CA ASP A 43 -7.98 0.80 5.48
C ASP A 43 -8.80 0.81 4.18
N PHE A 44 -10.11 0.58 4.30
CA PHE A 44 -11.02 0.55 3.15
C PHE A 44 -11.67 1.90 2.85
N THR A 45 -11.44 2.95 3.66
CA THR A 45 -12.15 4.23 3.54
C THR A 45 -12.06 4.82 2.12
N SER A 46 -10.85 4.87 1.56
CA SER A 46 -10.62 5.37 0.19
C SER A 46 -11.22 4.48 -0.89
N LEU A 47 -11.26 3.16 -0.67
CA LEU A 47 -11.87 2.22 -1.61
C LEU A 47 -13.39 2.41 -1.62
N LEU A 48 -14.00 2.59 -0.45
CA LEU A 48 -15.46 2.65 -0.28
C LEU A 48 -16.09 4.00 -0.63
N SER A 49 -15.30 5.08 -0.70
CA SER A 49 -15.82 6.42 -1.01
C SER A 49 -16.44 6.57 -2.41
N TYR A 50 -16.25 5.60 -3.29
CA TYR A 50 -16.77 5.61 -4.67
C TYR A 50 -18.18 5.00 -4.81
N GLY A 51 -18.77 4.45 -3.72
CA GLY A 51 -20.08 3.80 -3.71
C GLY A 51 -20.10 2.40 -4.35
N ASN A 52 -21.17 1.63 -4.14
CA ASN A 52 -21.25 0.18 -4.46
C ASN A 52 -20.31 -0.68 -3.60
N GLU A 53 -20.32 -0.40 -2.30
CA GLU A 53 -19.41 -0.93 -1.28
C GLU A 53 -19.34 -2.46 -1.30
N SER A 54 -20.49 -3.15 -1.34
CA SER A 54 -20.55 -4.61 -1.37
C SER A 54 -19.85 -5.18 -2.62
N VAL A 55 -20.09 -4.58 -3.80
CA VAL A 55 -19.47 -5.01 -5.07
C VAL A 55 -17.97 -4.74 -5.07
N MET A 56 -17.54 -3.59 -4.55
CA MET A 56 -16.11 -3.26 -4.46
C MET A 56 -15.36 -4.18 -3.51
N LEU A 57 -15.95 -4.50 -2.35
CA LEU A 57 -15.38 -5.45 -1.40
C LEU A 57 -15.32 -6.87 -1.99
N GLU A 58 -16.35 -7.29 -2.72
CA GLU A 58 -16.35 -8.61 -3.39
C GLU A 58 -15.27 -8.71 -4.46
N LYS A 59 -15.09 -7.64 -5.24
CA LYS A 59 -14.01 -7.57 -6.23
C LYS A 59 -12.65 -7.60 -5.56
N LEU A 60 -12.45 -6.83 -4.48
CA LEU A 60 -11.21 -6.86 -3.71
C LEU A 60 -10.90 -8.27 -3.21
N ILE A 61 -11.87 -8.95 -2.60
CA ILE A 61 -11.73 -10.33 -2.10
C ILE A 61 -11.31 -11.27 -3.24
N THR A 62 -12.05 -11.24 -4.36
CA THR A 62 -11.84 -12.16 -5.48
C THR A 62 -10.48 -11.96 -6.13
N GLU A 63 -10.07 -10.70 -6.38
CA GLU A 63 -8.79 -10.41 -7.01
C GLU A 63 -7.62 -10.72 -6.06
N THR A 64 -7.72 -10.36 -4.77
CA THR A 64 -6.68 -10.72 -3.79
C THR A 64 -6.55 -12.23 -3.60
N GLU A 65 -7.63 -13.00 -3.67
CA GLU A 65 -7.56 -14.47 -3.63
C GLU A 65 -6.76 -15.04 -4.83
N LYS A 66 -7.02 -14.55 -6.05
CA LYS A 66 -6.29 -14.94 -7.27
C LYS A 66 -4.82 -14.55 -7.19
N GLU A 67 -4.54 -13.31 -6.77
CA GLU A 67 -3.19 -12.78 -6.65
C GLU A 67 -2.37 -13.57 -5.62
N MET A 68 -2.94 -13.90 -4.46
CA MET A 68 -2.24 -14.71 -3.44
C MET A 68 -1.98 -16.13 -3.93
N GLN A 69 -2.86 -16.67 -4.77
CA GLN A 69 -2.60 -17.96 -5.42
C GLN A 69 -1.42 -17.87 -6.40
N ALA A 70 -1.38 -16.84 -7.25
CA ALA A 70 -0.26 -16.61 -8.17
C ALA A 70 1.08 -16.43 -7.42
N VAL A 71 1.08 -15.70 -6.29
CA VAL A 71 2.27 -15.53 -5.44
C VAL A 71 2.77 -16.87 -4.87
N ARG A 72 1.86 -17.75 -4.41
CA ARG A 72 2.25 -19.10 -3.93
C ARG A 72 2.90 -19.92 -5.03
N GLU A 73 2.31 -19.90 -6.22
CA GLU A 73 2.78 -20.64 -7.38
C GLU A 73 4.14 -20.16 -7.88
N ALA A 74 4.33 -18.85 -7.98
CA ALA A 74 5.62 -18.24 -8.34
C ALA A 74 6.72 -18.63 -7.33
N LYS A 75 6.42 -18.60 -6.02
CA LYS A 75 7.37 -19.05 -4.99
C LYS A 75 7.67 -20.55 -5.09
N GLN A 76 6.68 -21.39 -5.37
CA GLN A 76 6.88 -22.83 -5.54
C GLN A 76 7.79 -23.13 -6.74
N ARG A 77 7.64 -22.40 -7.84
CA ARG A 77 8.52 -22.48 -9.02
C ARG A 77 9.89 -21.83 -8.82
N LYS A 78 10.09 -21.10 -7.71
CA LYS A 78 11.25 -20.22 -7.47
C LYS A 78 11.44 -19.18 -8.59
N ASP A 79 10.34 -18.72 -9.16
CA ASP A 79 10.34 -17.71 -10.24
C ASP A 79 10.43 -16.31 -9.64
N LEU A 80 11.65 -15.78 -9.53
CA LEU A 80 11.89 -14.45 -8.97
C LEU A 80 11.39 -13.33 -9.89
N GLN A 81 11.36 -13.57 -11.21
CA GLN A 81 10.89 -12.58 -12.18
C GLN A 81 9.38 -12.42 -12.08
N GLU A 82 8.64 -13.52 -11.95
CA GLU A 82 7.21 -13.50 -11.74
C GLU A 82 6.84 -12.92 -10.37
N LEU A 83 7.60 -13.25 -9.32
CA LEU A 83 7.43 -12.61 -8.01
C LEU A 83 7.62 -11.10 -8.08
N ASP A 84 8.57 -10.60 -8.88
CA ASP A 84 8.76 -9.16 -9.07
C ASP A 84 7.59 -8.52 -9.81
N ALA A 85 7.14 -9.13 -10.91
CA ALA A 85 5.98 -8.66 -11.67
C ALA A 85 4.72 -8.58 -10.80
N LEU A 86 4.46 -9.62 -9.99
CA LEU A 86 3.36 -9.66 -9.02
C LEU A 86 3.53 -8.58 -7.93
N THR A 87 4.74 -8.40 -7.42
CA THR A 87 5.05 -7.37 -6.41
C THR A 87 4.78 -5.97 -6.94
N HIS A 88 5.14 -5.71 -8.20
CA HIS A 88 4.85 -4.44 -8.86
C HIS A 88 3.35 -4.25 -9.08
N HIS A 89 2.67 -5.26 -9.62
CA HIS A 89 1.23 -5.24 -9.89
C HIS A 89 0.41 -4.93 -8.63
N LEU A 90 0.72 -5.58 -7.52
CA LEU A 90 -0.01 -5.45 -6.25
C LEU A 90 0.21 -4.12 -5.54
N ARG A 91 1.35 -3.47 -5.77
CA ARG A 91 1.80 -2.33 -4.95
C ARG A 91 0.79 -1.20 -4.93
N SER A 92 0.30 -0.78 -6.09
CA SER A 92 -0.62 0.35 -6.20
C SER A 92 -1.94 0.07 -5.51
N SER A 93 -2.52 -1.12 -5.75
CA SER A 93 -3.75 -1.57 -5.11
C SER A 93 -3.62 -1.61 -3.59
N TRP A 94 -2.50 -2.09 -3.07
CA TRP A 94 -2.29 -2.20 -1.62
C TRP A 94 -1.89 -0.88 -0.97
N GLU A 95 -1.31 0.07 -1.72
CA GLU A 95 -0.99 1.41 -1.22
C GLU A 95 -2.28 2.21 -0.90
N ILE A 96 -3.33 2.03 -1.71
CA ILE A 96 -4.68 2.57 -1.43
C ILE A 96 -5.20 2.06 -0.08
N LEU A 97 -4.90 0.80 0.25
CA LEU A 97 -5.32 0.12 1.48
C LEU A 97 -4.36 0.35 2.66
N ARG A 98 -3.25 1.09 2.45
CA ARG A 98 -2.15 1.25 3.42
C ARG A 98 -1.54 -0.09 3.88
N ALA A 99 -1.51 -1.08 2.98
CA ALA A 99 -1.10 -2.46 3.26
C ALA A 99 0.15 -2.91 2.48
N ASP A 100 0.80 -2.01 1.75
CA ASP A 100 1.85 -2.33 0.77
C ASP A 100 3.25 -2.57 1.37
N GLN A 101 3.43 -2.46 2.68
CA GLN A 101 4.73 -2.63 3.33
C GLN A 101 5.42 -3.97 3.02
N PRO A 102 4.74 -5.14 3.10
CA PRO A 102 5.38 -6.43 2.73
C PRO A 102 5.84 -6.48 1.28
N LEU A 103 5.13 -5.81 0.36
CA LEU A 103 5.50 -5.71 -1.06
C LEU A 103 6.75 -4.84 -1.25
N ARG A 104 6.90 -3.77 -0.46
CA ARG A 104 8.12 -2.94 -0.48
C ARG A 104 9.33 -3.72 -0.01
N GLU A 105 9.16 -4.53 1.03
CA GLU A 105 10.23 -5.38 1.58
C GLU A 105 10.62 -6.48 0.58
N LEU A 106 9.64 -7.17 -0.01
CA LEU A 106 9.90 -8.15 -1.06
C LEU A 106 10.60 -7.53 -2.27
N TYR A 107 10.14 -6.36 -2.75
CA TYR A 107 10.77 -5.66 -3.86
C TYR A 107 12.24 -5.30 -3.59
N LYS A 108 12.54 -4.80 -2.39
CA LYS A 108 13.93 -4.49 -1.99
C LYS A 108 14.82 -5.72 -2.03
N LEU A 109 14.30 -6.87 -1.59
CA LEU A 109 15.04 -8.12 -1.62
C LEU A 109 15.28 -8.60 -3.06
N LEU A 110 14.27 -8.49 -3.93
CA LEU A 110 14.39 -8.88 -5.34
C LEU A 110 15.38 -8.00 -6.13
N HIS A 111 15.63 -6.77 -5.67
CA HIS A 111 16.51 -5.79 -6.32
C HIS A 111 17.80 -5.49 -5.53
N CYS A 112 18.12 -6.27 -4.50
CA CYS A 112 19.36 -6.09 -3.76
C CYS A 112 20.55 -6.60 -4.59
N ASP A 113 21.71 -5.96 -4.45
CA ASP A 113 22.95 -6.45 -5.07
C ASP A 113 23.38 -7.77 -4.41
N GLY A 114 23.01 -8.88 -5.04
CA GLY A 114 23.32 -10.24 -4.61
C GLY A 114 22.10 -11.15 -4.63
N THR A 115 22.31 -12.44 -4.91
CA THR A 115 21.23 -13.44 -4.90
C THR A 115 20.72 -13.62 -3.47
N PRO A 116 19.47 -13.25 -3.16
CA PRO A 116 18.93 -13.41 -1.82
C PRO A 116 18.80 -14.91 -1.49
N ASP A 117 19.04 -15.30 -0.25
CA ASP A 117 18.88 -16.70 0.13
C ASP A 117 17.39 -17.12 0.11
N ASP A 118 17.15 -18.40 -0.18
CA ASP A 118 15.79 -18.93 -0.38
C ASP A 118 14.90 -18.80 0.87
N LYS A 119 15.50 -18.79 2.06
CA LYS A 119 14.80 -18.62 3.34
C LYS A 119 14.37 -17.16 3.51
N THR A 120 15.22 -16.20 3.21
CA THR A 120 14.90 -14.77 3.25
C THR A 120 13.78 -14.42 2.27
N ILE A 121 13.85 -14.89 1.03
CA ILE A 121 12.74 -14.73 0.06
C ILE A 121 11.49 -15.45 0.55
N GLY A 122 11.61 -16.65 1.10
CA GLY A 122 10.48 -17.40 1.65
C GLY A 122 9.75 -16.64 2.76
N ASN A 123 10.49 -16.01 3.67
CA ASN A 123 9.91 -15.21 4.74
C ASN A 123 9.20 -13.95 4.21
N ALA A 124 9.80 -13.25 3.25
CA ALA A 124 9.19 -12.07 2.64
C ALA A 124 7.92 -12.42 1.85
N VAL A 125 7.94 -13.50 1.07
CA VAL A 125 6.74 -14.00 0.38
C VAL A 125 5.67 -14.42 1.39
N LYS A 126 6.04 -15.07 2.50
CA LYS A 126 5.10 -15.40 3.57
C LYS A 126 4.43 -14.15 4.14
N ALA A 127 5.19 -13.08 4.39
CA ALA A 127 4.64 -11.82 4.88
C ALA A 127 3.63 -11.20 3.90
N VAL A 128 3.88 -11.29 2.59
CA VAL A 128 2.92 -10.88 1.56
C VAL A 128 1.64 -11.75 1.64
N LEU A 129 1.77 -13.07 1.72
CA LEU A 129 0.62 -13.99 1.81
C LEU A 129 -0.21 -13.81 3.08
N ASP A 130 0.44 -13.57 4.21
CA ASP A 130 -0.21 -13.30 5.50
C ASP A 130 -1.02 -11.99 5.41
N LYS A 131 -0.44 -10.94 4.81
CA LYS A 131 -1.12 -9.65 4.62
C LYS A 131 -2.29 -9.74 3.63
N GLY A 132 -2.14 -10.47 2.53
CA GLY A 132 -3.25 -10.73 1.60
C GLY A 132 -4.41 -11.48 2.27
N SER A 133 -4.08 -12.44 3.14
CA SER A 133 -5.08 -13.15 3.94
C SER A 133 -5.79 -12.24 4.95
N GLU A 134 -5.06 -11.30 5.55
CA GLU A 134 -5.63 -10.27 6.42
C GLU A 134 -6.58 -9.33 5.65
N ILE A 135 -6.19 -8.86 4.46
CA ILE A 135 -7.03 -8.04 3.57
C ILE A 135 -8.35 -8.76 3.28
N ILE A 136 -8.28 -10.02 2.84
CA ILE A 136 -9.47 -10.84 2.54
C ILE A 136 -10.37 -10.98 3.77
N ARG A 137 -9.79 -11.32 4.93
CA ARG A 137 -10.55 -11.52 6.17
C ARG A 137 -11.28 -10.24 6.57
N LEU A 138 -10.60 -9.10 6.53
CA LEU A 138 -11.17 -7.81 6.89
C LEU A 138 -12.19 -7.32 5.87
N ALA A 139 -11.96 -7.54 4.58
CA ALA A 139 -12.92 -7.20 3.54
C ALA A 139 -14.21 -8.01 3.71
N LYS A 140 -14.12 -9.30 4.04
CA LYS A 140 -15.28 -10.16 4.36
C LYS A 140 -16.03 -9.66 5.61
N GLU A 141 -15.32 -9.19 6.62
CA GLU A 141 -15.91 -8.60 7.84
C GLU A 141 -16.63 -7.28 7.53
N GLU A 142 -16.01 -6.41 6.75
CA GLU A 142 -16.56 -5.12 6.32
C GLU A 142 -17.80 -5.32 5.43
N ARG A 143 -17.78 -6.32 4.53
CA ARG A 143 -18.89 -6.61 3.61
C ARG A 143 -20.19 -6.94 4.34
N ARG A 144 -20.11 -7.62 5.49
CA ARG A 144 -21.29 -7.98 6.31
C ARG A 144 -22.11 -6.78 6.76
N LYS A 145 -21.53 -5.57 6.80
CA LYS A 145 -22.26 -4.34 7.13
C LYS A 145 -23.27 -3.96 6.04
N TYR A 146 -23.08 -4.46 4.81
CA TYR A 146 -23.90 -4.15 3.64
C TYR A 146 -24.81 -5.31 3.22
N ASP A 147 -24.74 -6.47 3.88
CA ASP A 147 -25.58 -7.63 3.57
C ASP A 147 -27.06 -7.45 4.03
N ASN A 148 -27.38 -6.38 4.77
CA ASN A 148 -28.73 -6.06 5.29
C ASN A 148 -29.40 -4.87 4.57
N GLY A 149 -28.98 -4.53 3.34
CA GLY A 149 -29.55 -3.47 2.50
C GLY A 149 -30.63 -3.98 1.55
#